data_AF-A0A2D4HWF4-F1
#
_entry.id   AF-A0A2D4HWF4-F1
#
_cell.length_a   1.000
_cell.length_b   1.000
_cell.length_c   1.000
_cell.angle_alpha   90.00
_cell.angle_beta   90.00
_cell.angle_gamma   90.00
#
_symmetry.space_group_name_H-M   'P 1'
#
loop_
_entity.id
_entity.type
_entity.pdbx_description
1 polymer ?
#
loop_
_entity_poly.entity_id
_entity_poly.type
_entity_poly.pdbx_seq_one_letter_code
_entity_poly.pdbx_strand_id
1 'polypeptide(L)'
;RRVHGNQAVRELHQICQALGMPEPDPASSVAQVMGNIGSQVSEALAAAWGPEPQWTAPLLKAPLTSEQWKALDQINQVLGAEYQCRRHMMLTRFDVTVASFHWSERAKVTVWELLN
;
A
#
# COMPACT_ATOMS: atom_id res chain seq x y z
N ARG A 1 30.94 9.85 -8.18
CA ARG A 1 31.11 8.78 -7.16
C ARG A 1 30.68 9.19 -5.74
N ARG A 2 30.97 10.40 -5.22
CA ARG A 2 30.56 10.82 -3.84
C ARG A 2 29.03 11.03 -3.64
N VAL A 3 28.29 11.40 -4.69
CA VAL A 3 26.85 11.71 -4.59
C VAL A 3 25.98 10.48 -4.27
N HIS A 4 26.28 9.33 -4.87
CA HIS A 4 25.53 8.08 -4.63
C HIS A 4 25.76 7.51 -3.22
N GLY A 5 26.94 7.69 -2.64
CA GLY A 5 27.22 7.23 -1.27
C GLY A 5 26.35 7.94 -0.22
N ASN A 6 26.06 9.23 -0.43
CA ASN A 6 25.15 9.98 0.45
C ASN A 6 23.68 9.57 0.23
N GLN A 7 23.30 9.19 -0.98
CA GLN A 7 21.95 8.68 -1.25
C GLN A 7 21.68 7.37 -0.51
N ALA A 8 22.57 6.37 -0.63
CA ALA A 8 22.38 5.08 0.02
C ALA A 8 22.31 5.19 1.56
N VAL A 9 23.12 6.06 2.16
CA VAL A 9 23.09 6.32 3.62
C VAL A 9 21.76 6.96 4.04
N ARG A 10 21.23 7.90 3.25
CA ARG A 10 19.92 8.51 3.51
C ARG A 10 18.79 7.50 3.39
N GLU A 11 18.81 6.65 2.38
CA GLU A 11 17.82 5.58 2.19
C GLU A 11 17.84 4.60 3.38
N LEU A 12 19.03 4.20 3.84
CA LEU A 12 19.18 3.36 5.02
C LEU A 12 18.61 4.03 6.28
N HIS A 13 18.91 5.32 6.49
CA HIS A 13 18.37 6.06 7.62
C HIS A 13 16.83 6.13 7.58
N GLN A 14 16.25 6.37 6.40
CA GLN A 14 14.80 6.37 6.21
C GLN A 14 14.17 5.00 6.50
N ILE A 15 14.81 3.90 6.10
CA ILE A 15 14.36 2.55 6.41
C ILE A 15 14.38 2.31 7.92
N CYS A 16 15.49 2.62 8.60
CA CYS A 16 15.59 2.48 10.06
C CYS A 16 14.52 3.29 10.79
N GLN A 17 14.31 4.55 10.37
CA GLN A 17 13.26 5.40 10.93
C GLN A 17 11.85 4.82 10.73
N ALA A 18 11.54 4.35 9.51
CA ALA A 18 10.25 3.74 9.20
C ALA A 18 9.98 2.46 10.00
N LEU A 19 11.03 1.71 10.31
CA LEU A 19 10.97 0.49 11.12
C LEU A 19 11.04 0.75 12.63
N GLY A 20 11.16 2.01 13.07
CA GLY A 20 11.30 2.38 14.48
C GLY A 20 12.64 1.96 15.10
N MET A 21 13.65 1.71 14.28
CA MET A 21 14.98 1.29 14.72
C MET A 21 15.87 2.47 15.06
N PRO A 22 16.83 2.30 15.99
CA PRO A 22 17.88 3.29 16.20
C PRO A 22 18.75 3.45 14.96
N GLU A 23 19.37 4.62 14.82
CA GLU A 23 20.29 4.88 13.72
C GLU A 23 21.47 3.90 13.78
N PRO A 24 21.86 3.28 12.65
CA PRO A 24 22.96 2.34 12.63
C PRO A 24 24.27 3.02 13.03
N ASP A 25 24.98 2.41 13.98
CA ASP A 25 26.29 2.90 14.42
C ASP A 25 27.26 2.95 13.22
N PRO A 26 27.97 4.06 12.99
CA PRO A 26 28.99 4.15 11.93
C PRO A 26 30.10 3.09 12.02
N ALA A 27 30.30 2.43 13.18
CA ALA A 27 31.21 1.30 13.33
C ALA A 27 30.59 -0.07 12.92
N SER A 28 29.27 -0.14 12.73
CA SER A 28 28.58 -1.37 12.33
C SER A 28 28.84 -1.71 10.86
N SER A 29 29.04 -3.01 10.59
CA SER A 29 29.16 -3.49 9.21
C SER A 29 27.81 -3.47 8.49
N VAL A 30 27.82 -3.31 7.16
CA VAL A 30 26.60 -3.35 6.33
C VAL A 30 25.84 -4.67 6.52
N ALA A 31 26.55 -5.79 6.66
CA ALA A 31 25.91 -7.09 6.88
C ALA A 31 25.12 -7.13 8.21
N GLN A 32 25.66 -6.54 9.28
CA GLN A 32 24.96 -6.44 10.57
C GLN A 32 23.73 -5.52 10.45
N VAL A 33 23.88 -4.37 9.81
CA VAL A 33 22.76 -3.43 9.61
C VAL A 33 21.63 -4.10 8.82
N MET A 34 21.94 -4.76 7.70
CA MET A 34 20.96 -5.48 6.90
C MET A 34 20.32 -6.65 7.65
N GLY A 35 21.10 -7.37 8.47
CA GLY A 35 20.58 -8.42 9.35
C GLY A 35 19.59 -7.89 10.39
N ASN A 36 19.92 -6.76 11.03
CA ASN A 36 19.05 -6.12 12.01
C ASN A 36 17.75 -5.62 11.34
N ILE A 37 17.84 -5.01 10.17
CA ILE A 37 16.68 -4.59 9.37
C ILE A 37 15.80 -5.80 9.05
N GLY A 38 16.38 -6.90 8.55
CA GLY A 38 15.65 -8.11 8.24
C GLY A 38 14.92 -8.71 9.45
N SER A 39 15.59 -8.73 10.61
CA SER A 39 14.98 -9.17 11.88
C SER A 39 13.80 -8.29 12.28
N GLN A 40 13.97 -6.96 12.24
CA GLN A 40 12.93 -6.01 12.60
C GLN A 40 11.71 -6.11 11.67
N VAL A 41 11.94 -6.29 10.36
CA VAL A 41 10.86 -6.53 9.39
C VAL A 41 10.11 -7.81 9.77
N SER A 42 10.82 -8.91 10.03
CA SER A 42 10.18 -10.17 10.42
C SER A 42 9.35 -10.03 11.70
N GLU A 43 9.85 -9.31 12.71
CA GLU A 43 9.13 -9.07 13.96
C GLU A 43 7.91 -8.19 13.76
N ALA A 44 8.03 -7.09 13.00
CA ALA A 44 6.92 -6.19 12.69
C ALA A 44 5.81 -6.91 11.92
N LEU A 45 6.16 -7.77 10.96
CA LEU A 45 5.20 -8.57 10.20
C LEU A 45 4.50 -9.60 11.10
N ALA A 46 5.23 -10.27 12.00
CA ALA A 46 4.65 -11.20 12.96
C ALA A 46 3.69 -10.50 13.94
N ALA A 47 4.04 -9.31 14.41
CA ALA A 47 3.19 -8.50 15.29
C ALA A 47 1.92 -8.00 14.58
N ALA A 48 2.04 -7.57 13.32
CA ALA A 48 0.91 -7.03 12.55
C ALA A 48 -0.08 -8.11 12.09
N TRP A 49 0.42 -9.29 11.71
CA TRP A 49 -0.38 -10.32 11.05
C TRP A 49 -0.68 -11.55 11.92
N GLY A 50 -0.04 -11.68 13.10
CA GLY A 50 -0.22 -12.83 13.99
C GLY A 50 0.47 -14.10 13.47
N PRO A 51 0.20 -15.29 14.06
CA PRO A 51 0.77 -16.54 13.57
C PRO A 51 0.31 -16.80 12.13
N GLU A 52 1.27 -16.70 11.19
CA GLU A 52 1.16 -16.89 9.72
C GLU A 52 -0.26 -17.20 9.22
N PRO A 53 -1.04 -16.15 8.89
CA PRO A 53 -2.32 -16.36 8.23
C PRO A 53 -2.08 -17.11 6.92
N GLN A 54 -2.87 -18.14 6.62
CA GLN A 54 -2.66 -18.99 5.42
C GLN A 54 -2.61 -18.22 4.07
N TRP A 55 -3.04 -16.96 4.06
CA TRP A 55 -2.97 -16.06 2.91
C TRP A 55 -1.63 -15.32 2.76
N THR A 56 -0.68 -15.43 3.70
CA THR A 56 0.69 -14.88 3.59
C THR A 56 1.64 -15.80 2.84
N ALA A 57 1.27 -17.07 2.65
CA ALA A 57 2.07 -18.02 1.90
C ALA A 57 2.28 -17.51 0.45
N PRO A 58 3.52 -17.49 -0.04
CA PRO A 58 3.81 -17.00 -1.38
C PRO A 58 3.08 -17.87 -2.42
N LEU A 59 2.28 -17.22 -3.26
CA LEU A 59 1.55 -17.88 -4.36
C LEU A 59 2.50 -18.56 -5.34
N LEU A 60 3.68 -17.97 -5.54
CA LEU A 60 4.74 -18.49 -6.41
C LEU A 60 5.88 -19.04 -5.55
N LYS A 61 6.21 -20.31 -5.75
CA LYS A 61 7.31 -21.00 -5.04
C LYS A 61 8.62 -21.00 -5.83
N ALA A 62 8.56 -20.78 -7.14
CA ALA A 62 9.71 -20.75 -8.02
C ALA A 62 10.24 -19.32 -8.18
N PRO A 63 11.57 -19.11 -8.23
CA PRO A 63 12.12 -17.80 -8.53
C PRO A 63 11.78 -17.40 -9.97
N LEU A 64 11.50 -16.11 -10.17
CA LEU A 64 11.17 -15.55 -11.48
C LEU A 64 12.41 -14.99 -12.17
N THR A 65 12.46 -15.14 -13.50
CA THR A 65 13.46 -14.47 -14.34
C THR A 65 13.16 -12.98 -14.48
N SER A 66 14.14 -12.19 -14.91
CA SER A 66 13.96 -10.75 -15.15
C SER A 66 12.82 -10.44 -16.13
N GLU A 67 12.65 -11.25 -17.18
CA GLU A 67 11.56 -11.10 -18.15
C GLU A 67 10.20 -11.43 -17.52
N GLN A 68 10.13 -12.47 -16.70
CA GLN A 68 8.91 -12.83 -15.97
C GLN A 68 8.51 -11.76 -14.96
N TRP A 69 9.47 -11.15 -14.27
CA TRP A 69 9.21 -10.00 -13.40
C TRP A 69 8.61 -8.81 -14.15
N LYS A 70 9.14 -8.49 -15.34
CA LYS A 70 8.56 -7.43 -16.18
C LYS A 70 7.14 -7.75 -16.62
N ALA A 71 6.87 -8.99 -17.01
CA ALA A 71 5.52 -9.41 -17.38
C ALA A 71 4.55 -9.34 -16.17
N LEU A 72 5.00 -9.77 -14.99
CA LEU A 72 4.21 -9.68 -13.76
C LEU A 72 3.89 -8.23 -13.40
N ASP A 73 4.84 -7.31 -13.56
CA ASP A 73 4.63 -5.89 -13.32
C ASP A 73 3.58 -5.30 -14.28
N GLN A 74 3.63 -5.66 -15.57
CA GLN A 74 2.61 -5.26 -16.54
C GLN A 74 1.21 -5.76 -16.17
N ILE A 75 1.10 -7.03 -15.74
CA ILE A 75 -0.17 -7.60 -15.27
C ILE A 75 -0.68 -6.82 -14.05
N ASN A 76 0.19 -6.56 -13.08
CA ASN A 76 -0.15 -5.82 -11.87
C ASN A 76 -0.64 -4.40 -12.19
N GLN A 77 -0.02 -3.71 -13.14
CA GLN A 77 -0.46 -2.38 -13.58
C GLN A 77 -1.87 -2.40 -14.19
N VAL A 78 -2.15 -3.35 -15.08
CA VAL A 78 -3.47 -3.49 -15.72
C VAL A 78 -4.55 -3.84 -14.69
N LEU A 79 -4.29 -4.84 -13.84
CA LEU A 79 -5.24 -5.25 -12.80
C LEU A 79 -5.45 -4.13 -11.78
N GLY A 80 -4.39 -3.41 -11.43
CA GLY A 80 -4.47 -2.25 -10.56
C GLY A 80 -5.39 -1.17 -11.14
N ALA A 81 -5.20 -0.79 -12.41
CA ALA A 81 -6.05 0.20 -13.07
C ALA A 81 -7.51 -0.23 -13.12
N GLU A 82 -7.78 -1.49 -13.46
CA GLU A 82 -9.14 -2.03 -13.50
C GLU A 82 -9.80 -2.04 -12.11
N TYR A 83 -9.06 -2.47 -11.09
CA TYR A 83 -9.53 -2.46 -9.71
C TYR A 83 -9.88 -1.05 -9.24
N GLN A 84 -9.04 -0.06 -9.53
CA GLN A 84 -9.31 1.35 -9.20
C GLN A 84 -10.60 1.85 -9.86
N CYS A 85 -10.78 1.55 -11.15
CA CYS A 85 -12.00 1.90 -11.89
C CYS A 85 -13.25 1.26 -11.26
N ARG A 86 -13.21 -0.04 -10.98
CA ARG A 86 -14.32 -0.76 -10.34
C ARG A 86 -14.63 -0.24 -8.94
N ARG A 87 -13.61 0.06 -8.14
CA ARG A 87 -13.78 0.63 -6.79
C ARG A 87 -14.45 2.00 -6.86
N HIS A 88 -14.00 2.86 -7.77
CA HIS A 88 -14.61 4.18 -7.96
C HIS A 88 -16.08 4.06 -8.39
N MET A 89 -16.38 3.20 -9.37
CA MET A 89 -17.75 2.96 -9.81
C MET A 89 -18.65 2.47 -8.66
N MET A 90 -18.16 1.52 -7.84
CA MET A 90 -18.92 1.00 -6.71
C MET A 90 -19.22 2.10 -5.67
N LEU A 91 -18.21 2.90 -5.32
CA LEU A 91 -18.38 4.02 -4.38
C LEU A 91 -19.37 5.05 -4.91
N THR A 92 -19.21 5.48 -6.17
CA THR A 92 -20.13 6.44 -6.78
C THR A 92 -21.56 5.90 -6.85
N ARG A 93 -21.75 4.61 -7.16
CA ARG A 93 -23.08 3.99 -7.15
C ARG A 93 -23.68 3.98 -5.75
N PHE A 94 -22.89 3.63 -4.75
CA PHE A 94 -23.32 3.65 -3.36
C PHE A 94 -23.76 5.07 -2.95
N ASP A 95 -22.97 6.09 -3.29
CA ASP A 95 -23.31 7.49 -3.00
C ASP A 95 -24.62 7.92 -3.66
N VAL A 96 -24.83 7.56 -4.94
CA VAL A 96 -26.08 7.84 -5.66
C VAL A 96 -27.26 7.10 -5.03
N THR A 97 -27.08 5.85 -4.61
CA THR A 97 -28.12 5.09 -3.90
C THR A 97 -28.50 5.78 -2.59
N VAL A 98 -27.53 6.22 -1.79
CA VAL A 98 -27.78 6.97 -0.54
C VAL A 98 -28.51 8.29 -0.84
N ALA A 99 -28.05 9.04 -1.85
CA ALA A 99 -28.67 10.29 -2.26
C ALA A 99 -30.12 10.12 -2.74
N SER A 100 -30.45 8.99 -3.37
CA SER A 100 -31.80 8.72 -3.89
C SER A 100 -32.88 8.71 -2.81
N PHE A 101 -32.57 8.31 -1.58
CA PHE A 101 -33.51 8.33 -0.46
C PHE A 101 -33.93 9.77 -0.09
N HIS A 102 -33.04 10.74 -0.26
CA HIS A 102 -33.30 12.14 0.04
C HIS A 102 -33.89 12.93 -1.13
N TRP A 103 -34.11 12.29 -2.29
CA TRP A 103 -34.69 12.97 -3.46
C TRP A 103 -36.14 13.41 -3.19
N SER A 104 -36.92 12.56 -2.50
CA SER A 104 -38.32 12.88 -2.17
C SER A 104 -38.45 14.08 -1.22
N GLU A 105 -37.53 14.26 -0.27
CA GLU A 105 -37.48 15.44 0.59
C GLU A 105 -37.05 16.69 -0.18
N ARG A 106 -36.03 16.61 -1.03
CA ARG A 106 -35.61 17.74 -1.87
C ARG A 106 -36.73 18.19 -2.81
N ALA A 107 -37.41 17.24 -3.46
CA ALA A 107 -38.54 17.55 -4.33
C ALA A 107 -39.70 18.22 -3.58
N LYS A 108 -39.97 17.82 -2.33
CA LYS A 108 -40.99 18.48 -1.48
C LYS A 108 -40.63 19.93 -1.17
N VAL A 109 -39.37 20.23 -0.85
CA VAL A 109 -38.90 21.61 -0.58
C VAL A 109 -39.04 22.49 -1.83
N THR A 110 -38.60 22.00 -2.99
CA THR A 110 -38.69 22.76 -4.25
C THR A 110 -40.14 23.02 -4.67
N VAL A 111 -41.04 22.06 -4.46
CA VAL A 111 -42.47 22.26 -4.73
C VAL A 111 -43.09 23.26 -3.75
N TRP A 112 -42.69 23.24 -2.48
CA TRP A 112 -43.16 24.20 -1.48
C TRP A 112 -42.72 25.64 -1.78
N GLU A 113 -41.47 25.85 -2.23
CA GLU A 113 -40.94 27.17 -2.63
C GLU A 113 -41.56 27.74 -3.91
N LEU A 114 -42.06 26.88 -4.80
CA LEU A 114 -42.73 27.31 -6.04
C LEU A 114 -44.23 27.60 -5.85
N LEU A 115 -44.82 27.11 -4.76
CA LEU A 115 -46.26 27.24 -4.47
C LEU A 115 -46.58 28.31 -3.42
N ASN A 116 -45.56 28.99 -2.88
CA ASN A 116 -45.68 29.99 -1.81
C ASN A 116 -44.85 31.23 -2.14
#